data_AF-A0A1W0WUP2-F1
#
_entry.id   AF-A0A1W0WUP2-F1
#
_cell.length_a   1.000
_cell.length_b   1.000
_cell.length_c   1.000
_cell.angle_alpha   90.00
_cell.angle_beta   90.00
_cell.angle_gamma   90.00
#
_symmetry.space_group_name_H-M   'P 1'
#
loop_
_entity.id
_entity.type
_entity.pdbx_description
1 polymer ?
#
loop_
_entity_poly.entity_id
_entity_poly.type
_entity_poly.pdbx_seq_one_letter_code
_entity_poly.pdbx_strand_id
1 'polypeptide(L)'
;MPKAPKVVVLGLARVTRQSPTKVRTDAITNAPSLPTRPPRSPKRTKQQRRCRLKQDMDNEAAFGVFHYSVDERLFDPKFDGSEEWSFVDKLKPDEFTMERLLREGLTRPIMFRDKNPHGMRIPTELTVDLVAETVGRHTKVEALDSATQEGVSMTLGEFADYYSKQDEPLAKQHRRKVYNLIDLEVSHTALSSLIDAPLLVRQIDWATNVWPFKLGSAKKVIPGKKDNYPKTQKYVLLSKAGSYTDFHIDFGGSSVWYRIVRGKKVFLLIPPTEKNRRIYAQWIYSGQDSQFLGDLVEECERIVLAEGQTLIIPSGWIHAVYTLEDSIVIGGNFLHSFSGEMQLDIVVLENTLKVDKKIRYPFLHDLLWLVVQRYATVWTDCRHGVSKFEIASLAAILAALKNSTQQPSTAPYSPVAEECVPKQGKLLRTFENTLAKIMETNSGSKASPGVFSMNGPVETSVNPKESPDELPVGQKSSGTQTDALSCCCPCHPRRQ
;
A
#
# COMPACT_ATOMS: atom_id res chain seq x y z
N MET A 1 -7.51 14.44 28.96
CA MET A 1 -7.52 14.50 27.48
C MET A 1 -7.84 13.11 26.94
N PRO A 2 -8.80 12.95 26.01
CA PRO A 2 -9.05 11.66 25.38
C PRO A 2 -7.79 11.20 24.61
N LYS A 3 -7.46 9.92 24.71
CA LYS A 3 -6.30 9.31 24.02
C LYS A 3 -6.52 9.40 22.50
N ALA A 4 -5.44 9.55 21.73
CA ALA A 4 -5.50 9.48 20.28
C ALA A 4 -6.12 8.14 19.85
N PRO A 5 -7.07 8.12 18.89
CA PRO A 5 -7.71 6.90 18.46
C PRO A 5 -6.69 5.95 17.83
N LYS A 6 -6.89 4.64 18.02
CA LYS A 6 -6.17 3.63 17.27
C LYS A 6 -6.63 3.76 15.81
N VAL A 7 -5.71 3.91 14.88
CA VAL A 7 -6.00 3.82 13.45
C VAL A 7 -5.01 2.79 12.92
N VAL A 8 -5.52 1.64 12.51
CA VAL A 8 -4.75 0.69 11.71
C VAL A 8 -4.79 1.24 10.29
N VAL A 9 -3.67 1.77 9.83
CA VAL A 9 -3.45 2.10 8.41
C VAL A 9 -2.37 1.14 7.94
N LEU A 10 -2.51 0.54 6.76
CA LEU A 10 -1.36 -0.07 6.08
C LEU A 10 -0.22 0.98 6.06
N GLY A 11 0.97 0.63 6.54
CA GLY A 11 2.09 1.57 6.67
C GLY A 11 2.66 1.79 8.07
N LEU A 12 2.60 0.80 8.97
CA LEU A 12 3.14 0.68 10.35
C LEU A 12 2.07 0.77 11.46
N ALA A 13 1.71 -0.37 12.02
CA ALA A 13 0.84 -0.48 13.19
C ALA A 13 1.51 0.04 14.49
N ARG A 14 1.82 1.34 14.60
CA ARG A 14 2.44 1.91 15.80
C ARG A 14 1.47 2.78 16.61
N VAL A 15 0.85 2.20 17.64
CA VAL A 15 0.27 2.95 18.76
C VAL A 15 1.10 2.68 20.01
N THR A 16 2.11 3.52 20.27
CA THR A 16 2.88 3.43 21.52
C THR A 16 2.04 3.90 22.71
N ARG A 17 1.78 3.00 23.67
CA ARG A 17 1.36 3.38 25.03
C ARG A 17 2.54 4.03 25.76
N GLN A 18 2.39 5.28 26.21
CA GLN A 18 3.15 5.77 27.36
C GLN A 18 2.53 5.21 28.63
N SER A 19 3.29 4.40 29.37
CA SER A 19 2.93 3.93 30.71
C SER A 19 3.13 5.06 31.74
N PRO A 20 2.17 5.32 32.66
CA PRO A 20 2.43 6.15 33.81
C PRO A 20 3.36 5.41 34.78
N THR A 21 4.40 6.11 35.21
CA THR A 21 5.28 5.76 36.33
C THR A 21 4.46 5.41 37.57
N LYS A 22 4.58 4.17 38.07
CA LYS A 22 4.09 3.79 39.40
C LYS A 22 5.15 4.11 40.44
N VAL A 23 4.79 5.00 41.35
CA VAL A 23 5.50 5.29 42.61
C VAL A 23 5.47 4.03 43.48
N ARG A 24 6.65 3.67 43.98
CA ARG A 24 6.94 2.53 44.86
C ARG A 24 6.61 2.94 46.30
N THR A 25 5.85 2.13 47.02
CA THR A 25 5.80 2.16 48.49
C THR A 25 5.99 0.74 49.01
N ASP A 26 7.02 0.58 49.82
CA ASP A 26 7.40 -0.66 50.47
C ASP A 26 6.59 -0.85 51.76
N ALA A 27 6.20 -2.09 52.07
CA ALA A 27 5.92 -2.52 53.44
C ALA A 27 6.22 -4.02 53.58
N ILE A 28 7.06 -4.33 54.57
CA ILE A 28 7.57 -5.65 54.95
C ILE A 28 6.71 -6.18 56.12
N THR A 29 6.43 -7.49 56.17
CA THR A 29 6.55 -8.33 57.39
C THR A 29 6.32 -9.84 57.12
N ASN A 30 7.05 -10.65 57.90
CA ASN A 30 7.38 -12.09 57.82
C ASN A 30 6.26 -13.04 58.33
N ALA A 31 5.92 -14.16 57.64
CA ALA A 31 6.33 -15.59 57.86
C ALA A 31 5.36 -16.44 58.74
N PRO A 32 5.47 -17.79 58.87
CA PRO A 32 5.18 -18.87 57.89
C PRO A 32 4.22 -19.99 58.41
N SER A 33 3.70 -20.91 57.56
CA SER A 33 3.32 -22.30 57.95
C SER A 33 2.93 -23.24 56.77
N LEU A 34 3.05 -24.55 57.06
CA LEU A 34 3.23 -25.78 56.25
C LEU A 34 1.98 -26.36 55.51
N PRO A 35 2.11 -27.44 54.69
CA PRO A 35 1.22 -27.75 53.58
C PRO A 35 0.07 -28.70 53.95
N THR A 36 -1.11 -28.48 53.34
CA THR A 36 -2.25 -29.40 53.43
C THR A 36 -2.72 -29.87 52.05
N ARG A 37 -2.99 -31.17 51.96
CA ARG A 37 -3.49 -31.94 50.79
C ARG A 37 -4.74 -31.30 50.14
N PRO A 38 -4.97 -31.50 48.82
CA PRO A 38 -6.14 -30.93 48.17
C PRO A 38 -7.41 -31.71 48.55
N PRO A 39 -8.55 -31.04 48.80
CA PRO A 39 -9.81 -31.73 48.97
C PRO A 39 -10.37 -32.17 47.62
N ARG A 40 -11.04 -33.33 47.60
CA ARG A 40 -11.78 -33.87 46.46
C ARG A 40 -12.83 -32.86 45.98
N SER A 41 -12.87 -32.61 44.67
CA SER A 41 -13.81 -31.69 44.04
C SER A 41 -15.26 -32.17 44.16
N PRO A 42 -16.21 -31.34 44.61
CA PRO A 42 -17.62 -31.70 44.62
C PRO A 42 -18.18 -31.71 43.19
N LYS A 43 -19.03 -32.69 42.88
CA LYS A 43 -19.77 -32.76 41.61
C LYS A 43 -20.65 -31.51 41.48
N ARG A 44 -20.32 -30.64 40.52
CA ARG A 44 -20.95 -29.33 40.31
C ARG A 44 -22.36 -29.45 39.74
N THR A 45 -23.26 -28.59 40.22
CA THR A 45 -24.66 -28.51 39.79
C THR A 45 -24.79 -27.92 38.37
N LYS A 46 -25.90 -28.23 37.67
CA LYS A 46 -26.22 -27.69 36.32
C LYS A 46 -26.14 -26.15 36.25
N GLN A 47 -26.49 -25.46 37.34
CA GLN A 47 -26.44 -24.00 37.43
C GLN A 47 -25.02 -23.46 37.51
N GLN A 48 -24.12 -24.12 38.24
CA GLN A 48 -22.69 -23.78 38.26
C GLN A 48 -22.02 -24.04 36.90
N ARG A 49 -22.46 -25.07 36.15
CA ARG A 49 -22.01 -25.30 34.77
C ARG A 49 -22.46 -24.18 33.82
N ARG A 50 -23.70 -23.69 33.96
CA ARG A 50 -24.22 -22.55 33.18
C ARG A 50 -23.50 -21.24 33.51
N CYS A 51 -23.24 -20.94 34.78
CA CYS A 51 -22.47 -19.75 35.15
C CYS A 51 -21.01 -19.83 34.68
N ARG A 52 -20.43 -21.04 34.62
CA ARG A 52 -19.10 -21.23 34.04
C ARG A 52 -19.08 -21.12 32.53
N LEU A 53 -20.06 -21.70 31.83
CA LEU A 53 -20.24 -21.46 30.40
C LEU A 53 -20.40 -19.98 30.11
N LYS A 54 -21.16 -19.25 30.94
CA LYS A 54 -21.29 -17.80 30.83
C LYS A 54 -19.98 -17.07 31.14
N GLN A 55 -19.24 -17.46 32.18
CA GLN A 55 -17.89 -16.92 32.48
C GLN A 55 -16.83 -17.30 31.45
N ASP A 56 -16.97 -18.45 30.80
CA ASP A 56 -16.07 -18.94 29.75
C ASP A 56 -16.40 -18.18 28.43
N MET A 57 -17.68 -17.87 28.16
CA MET A 57 -18.09 -16.95 27.09
C MET A 57 -17.68 -15.49 27.37
N ASP A 58 -17.83 -15.02 28.61
CA ASP A 58 -17.37 -13.70 29.05
C ASP A 58 -15.83 -13.62 29.04
N ASN A 59 -15.12 -14.74 29.22
CA ASN A 59 -13.67 -14.85 29.03
C ASN A 59 -13.28 -15.02 27.56
N GLU A 60 -14.11 -15.59 26.68
CA GLU A 60 -13.89 -15.62 25.23
C GLU A 60 -13.96 -14.21 24.64
N ALA A 61 -14.85 -13.36 25.16
CA ALA A 61 -14.85 -11.92 24.89
C ALA A 61 -13.61 -11.17 25.45
N ALA A 62 -12.79 -11.81 26.30
CA ALA A 62 -11.64 -11.17 26.95
C ALA A 62 -10.30 -11.38 26.22
N PHE A 63 -10.27 -12.08 25.08
CA PHE A 63 -9.03 -12.33 24.33
C PHE A 63 -8.80 -11.38 23.14
N GLY A 64 -9.77 -10.51 22.82
CA GLY A 64 -9.66 -9.50 21.77
C GLY A 64 -10.04 -8.10 22.28
N VAL A 65 -9.65 -7.07 21.54
CA VAL A 65 -10.02 -5.68 21.85
C VAL A 65 -11.49 -5.42 21.46
N PHE A 66 -12.10 -6.24 20.60
CA PHE A 66 -13.46 -6.03 20.10
C PHE A 66 -14.54 -6.49 21.09
N HIS A 67 -15.55 -5.66 21.31
CA HIS A 67 -16.77 -5.96 22.08
C HIS A 67 -17.83 -6.70 21.25
N TYR A 68 -17.47 -7.16 20.05
CA TYR A 68 -18.30 -7.94 19.14
C TYR A 68 -17.48 -9.11 18.59
N SER A 69 -18.15 -10.18 18.16
CA SER A 69 -17.49 -11.29 17.47
C SER A 69 -17.15 -10.89 16.05
N VAL A 70 -15.85 -10.82 15.73
CA VAL A 70 -15.37 -10.52 14.38
C VAL A 70 -15.85 -11.59 13.40
N ASP A 71 -15.80 -12.87 13.76
CA ASP A 71 -16.26 -13.96 12.89
C ASP A 71 -17.76 -13.86 12.59
N GLU A 72 -18.60 -13.58 13.59
CA GLU A 72 -20.05 -13.43 13.37
C GLU A 72 -20.36 -12.27 12.42
N ARG A 73 -19.62 -11.15 12.52
CA ARG A 73 -19.80 -10.00 11.63
C ARG A 73 -19.24 -10.25 10.24
N LEU A 74 -18.06 -10.83 10.14
CA LEU A 74 -17.40 -11.14 8.88
C LEU A 74 -18.20 -12.09 8.01
N PHE A 75 -18.90 -13.05 8.61
CA PHE A 75 -19.69 -14.07 7.91
C PHE A 75 -21.21 -13.84 7.97
N ASP A 76 -21.65 -12.66 8.44
CA ASP A 76 -23.06 -12.25 8.40
C ASP A 76 -23.56 -12.25 6.94
N PRO A 77 -24.60 -13.03 6.58
CA PRO A 77 -25.09 -13.13 5.20
C PRO A 77 -25.58 -11.81 4.60
N LYS A 78 -25.88 -10.79 5.42
CA LYS A 78 -26.29 -9.47 4.90
C LYS A 78 -25.22 -8.77 4.07
N PHE A 79 -23.95 -9.15 4.27
CA PHE A 79 -22.83 -8.63 3.50
C PHE A 79 -22.54 -9.46 2.26
N ASP A 80 -23.19 -10.62 2.07
CA ASP A 80 -23.09 -11.32 0.81
C ASP A 80 -23.68 -10.43 -0.29
N GLY A 81 -22.88 -10.17 -1.33
CA GLY A 81 -23.41 -9.58 -2.55
C GLY A 81 -24.52 -10.47 -3.12
N SER A 82 -25.28 -9.94 -4.07
CA SER A 82 -26.11 -10.78 -4.94
C SER A 82 -25.26 -11.85 -5.65
N GLU A 83 -25.87 -12.76 -6.44
CA GLU A 83 -25.14 -13.79 -7.20
C GLU A 83 -23.91 -13.23 -7.97
N GLU A 84 -23.93 -11.94 -8.32
CA GLU A 84 -22.74 -11.16 -8.66
C GLU A 84 -22.43 -10.02 -7.68
N TRP A 85 -21.12 -9.74 -7.48
CA TRP A 85 -20.63 -8.60 -6.71
C TRP A 85 -21.02 -7.28 -7.39
N SER A 86 -21.78 -6.47 -6.67
CA SER A 86 -22.34 -5.19 -7.11
C SER A 86 -21.32 -4.05 -7.10
N PHE A 87 -20.23 -4.15 -6.33
CA PHE A 87 -19.19 -3.11 -6.24
C PHE A 87 -17.98 -3.39 -7.12
N VAL A 88 -17.80 -4.62 -7.59
CA VAL A 88 -16.56 -5.07 -8.23
C VAL A 88 -16.76 -5.37 -9.71
N ASP A 89 -16.05 -4.63 -10.55
CA ASP A 89 -16.05 -4.86 -12.00
C ASP A 89 -15.09 -6.03 -12.32
N LYS A 90 -15.61 -7.09 -12.92
CA LYS A 90 -14.80 -8.25 -13.35
C LYS A 90 -14.26 -8.00 -14.76
N LEU A 91 -12.95 -7.84 -14.90
CA LEU A 91 -12.31 -7.50 -16.17
C LEU A 91 -11.39 -8.60 -16.69
N LYS A 92 -11.36 -8.72 -18.01
CA LYS A 92 -10.28 -9.40 -18.74
C LYS A 92 -9.08 -8.46 -18.86
N PRO A 93 -7.86 -9.00 -19.06
CA PRO A 93 -6.66 -8.18 -19.19
C PRO A 93 -6.75 -7.11 -20.29
N ASP A 94 -7.38 -7.43 -21.43
CA ASP A 94 -7.54 -6.53 -22.58
C ASP A 94 -8.51 -5.37 -22.32
N GLU A 95 -9.31 -5.44 -21.25
CA GLU A 95 -10.29 -4.40 -20.89
C GLU A 95 -9.70 -3.36 -19.91
N PHE A 96 -8.54 -3.66 -19.31
CA PHE A 96 -7.85 -2.75 -18.39
C PHE A 96 -6.86 -1.87 -19.15
N THR A 97 -7.41 -0.87 -19.84
CA THR A 97 -6.66 0.01 -20.76
C THR A 97 -6.70 1.47 -20.33
N MET A 98 -5.74 2.24 -20.83
CA MET A 98 -5.73 3.70 -20.65
C MET A 98 -6.97 4.37 -21.23
N GLU A 99 -7.47 3.91 -22.38
CA GLU A 99 -8.69 4.45 -23.01
C GLU A 99 -9.89 4.36 -22.07
N ARG A 100 -10.05 3.20 -21.41
CA ARG A 100 -11.10 3.01 -20.42
C ARG A 100 -10.92 3.95 -19.24
N LEU A 101 -9.70 4.06 -18.69
CA LEU A 101 -9.41 4.97 -17.58
C LEU A 101 -9.71 6.44 -17.93
N LEU A 102 -9.40 6.88 -19.15
CA LEU A 102 -9.72 8.23 -19.62
C LEU A 102 -11.25 8.48 -19.68
N ARG A 103 -12.03 7.45 -20.03
CA ARG A 103 -13.49 7.53 -20.16
C ARG A 103 -14.23 7.39 -18.82
N GLU A 104 -13.81 6.45 -17.99
CA GLU A 104 -14.55 5.96 -16.81
C GLU A 104 -13.84 6.27 -15.48
N GLY A 105 -12.56 6.63 -15.52
CA GLY A 105 -11.71 6.78 -14.35
C GLY A 105 -11.36 5.43 -13.72
N LEU A 106 -10.68 5.48 -12.58
CA LEU A 106 -10.50 4.33 -11.69
C LEU A 106 -11.31 4.59 -10.43
N THR A 107 -12.62 4.27 -10.48
CA THR A 107 -13.59 4.66 -9.43
C THR A 107 -14.18 3.47 -8.68
N ARG A 108 -14.18 2.28 -9.29
CA ARG A 108 -14.71 1.04 -8.73
C ARG A 108 -13.63 -0.05 -8.65
N PRO A 109 -13.67 -0.94 -7.64
CA PRO A 109 -12.80 -2.10 -7.55
C PRO A 109 -12.86 -2.96 -8.81
N ILE A 110 -11.69 -3.44 -9.23
CA ILE A 110 -11.54 -4.27 -10.43
C ILE A 110 -10.95 -5.61 -10.05
N MET A 111 -11.59 -6.70 -10.49
CA MET A 111 -11.14 -8.06 -10.26
C MET A 111 -10.72 -8.74 -11.56
N PHE A 112 -9.55 -9.39 -11.53
CA PHE A 112 -9.10 -10.32 -12.54
C PHE A 112 -9.10 -11.74 -11.96
N ARG A 113 -9.99 -12.60 -12.46
CA ARG A 113 -10.16 -13.96 -11.94
C ARG A 113 -9.23 -14.97 -12.62
N ASP A 114 -9.24 -14.99 -13.94
CA ASP A 114 -8.62 -16.10 -14.70
C ASP A 114 -7.20 -15.79 -15.18
N LYS A 115 -6.93 -14.52 -15.53
CA LYS A 115 -5.66 -14.07 -16.11
C LYS A 115 -5.19 -12.79 -15.47
N ASN A 116 -3.88 -12.66 -15.31
CA ASN A 116 -3.27 -11.44 -14.79
C ASN A 116 -3.52 -10.25 -15.74
N PRO A 117 -3.69 -9.03 -15.21
CA PRO A 117 -3.65 -7.84 -16.03
C PRO A 117 -2.30 -7.74 -16.77
N HIS A 118 -2.32 -7.09 -17.94
CA HIS A 118 -1.16 -7.03 -18.83
C HIS A 118 0.10 -6.50 -18.13
N GLY A 119 1.24 -7.13 -18.43
CA GLY A 119 2.57 -6.72 -17.95
C GLY A 119 2.83 -6.91 -16.46
N MET A 120 1.95 -7.62 -15.74
CA MET A 120 2.19 -8.10 -14.38
C MET A 120 3.09 -9.34 -14.40
N ARG A 121 4.17 -9.33 -13.59
CA ARG A 121 5.05 -10.48 -13.39
C ARG A 121 5.22 -10.71 -11.90
N ILE A 122 4.91 -11.92 -11.42
CA ILE A 122 4.98 -12.27 -10.00
C ILE A 122 5.52 -13.71 -9.91
N PRO A 123 6.51 -13.97 -9.02
CA PRO A 123 7.00 -15.32 -8.79
C PRO A 123 5.93 -16.21 -8.15
N THR A 124 5.66 -17.38 -8.72
CA THR A 124 4.65 -18.34 -8.23
C THR A 124 5.17 -19.21 -7.09
N GLU A 125 6.46 -19.57 -7.11
CA GLU A 125 7.09 -20.46 -6.13
C GLU A 125 7.55 -19.74 -4.84
N LEU A 126 6.88 -18.66 -4.44
CA LEU A 126 7.23 -17.95 -3.22
C LEU A 126 6.88 -18.77 -1.98
N THR A 127 7.85 -18.89 -1.08
CA THR A 127 7.64 -19.39 0.28
C THR A 127 8.03 -18.31 1.29
N VAL A 128 7.50 -18.40 2.51
CA VAL A 128 7.85 -17.47 3.58
C VAL A 128 9.35 -17.52 3.89
N ASP A 129 9.95 -18.71 3.89
CA ASP A 129 11.38 -18.86 4.08
C ASP A 129 12.18 -18.24 2.94
N LEU A 130 11.79 -18.43 1.67
CA LEU A 130 12.46 -17.78 0.54
C LEU A 130 12.41 -16.25 0.66
N VAL A 131 11.26 -15.69 1.05
CA VAL A 131 11.12 -14.25 1.31
C VAL A 131 12.05 -13.83 2.44
N ALA A 132 12.07 -14.56 3.55
CA ALA A 132 12.91 -14.26 4.71
C ALA A 132 14.40 -14.33 4.39
N GLU A 133 14.85 -15.30 3.60
CA GLU A 133 16.26 -15.40 3.18
C GLU A 133 16.63 -14.30 2.18
N THR A 134 15.75 -14.00 1.22
CA THR A 134 16.03 -13.00 0.18
C THR A 134 16.07 -11.57 0.74
N VAL A 135 15.17 -11.26 1.68
CA VAL A 135 15.13 -9.96 2.36
C VAL A 135 16.15 -9.90 3.50
N GLY A 136 16.52 -11.04 4.08
CA GLY A 136 17.41 -11.18 5.22
C GLY A 136 16.65 -11.46 6.52
N ARG A 137 16.93 -12.61 7.15
CA ARG A 137 16.21 -13.07 8.34
C ARG A 137 16.32 -12.14 9.55
N HIS A 138 17.40 -11.35 9.64
CA HIS A 138 17.61 -10.38 10.73
C HIS A 138 16.86 -9.06 10.52
N THR A 139 16.23 -8.85 9.36
CA THR A 139 15.46 -7.63 9.07
C THR A 139 14.35 -7.46 10.09
N LYS A 140 14.31 -6.29 10.72
CA LYS A 140 13.25 -5.94 11.68
C LYS A 140 11.96 -5.62 10.94
N VAL A 141 10.89 -6.25 11.35
CA VAL A 141 9.53 -6.10 10.82
C VAL A 141 8.56 -5.83 11.96
N GLU A 142 7.40 -5.28 11.61
CA GLU A 142 6.29 -5.03 12.54
C GLU A 142 5.09 -5.85 12.07
N ALA A 143 4.78 -6.93 12.80
CA ALA A 143 3.62 -7.77 12.51
C ALA A 143 2.41 -7.29 13.31
N LEU A 144 1.24 -7.25 12.70
CA LEU A 144 -0.02 -6.89 13.34
C LEU A 144 -0.55 -8.08 14.16
N ASP A 145 -0.85 -7.88 15.44
CA ASP A 145 -1.61 -8.85 16.24
C ASP A 145 -3.11 -8.68 15.96
N SER A 146 -3.73 -9.69 15.36
CA SER A 146 -5.12 -9.61 14.88
C SER A 146 -6.13 -9.38 15.99
N ALA A 147 -5.84 -9.82 17.22
CA ALA A 147 -6.76 -9.66 18.34
C ALA A 147 -6.73 -8.24 18.93
N THR A 148 -5.56 -7.61 18.94
CA THR A 148 -5.36 -6.29 19.57
C THR A 148 -5.31 -5.15 18.57
N GLN A 149 -5.11 -5.47 17.29
CA GLN A 149 -4.82 -4.54 16.20
C GLN A 149 -3.57 -3.69 16.49
N GLU A 150 -2.62 -4.20 17.28
CA GLU A 150 -1.37 -3.52 17.63
C GLU A 150 -0.16 -4.16 16.93
N GLY A 151 0.82 -3.34 16.56
CA GLY A 151 2.08 -3.81 15.98
C GLY A 151 2.99 -4.48 17.01
N VAL A 152 3.58 -5.59 16.61
CA VAL A 152 4.54 -6.39 17.36
C VAL A 152 5.84 -6.43 16.56
N SER A 153 6.87 -5.78 17.10
CA SER A 153 8.20 -5.80 16.48
C SER A 153 8.87 -7.16 16.67
N MET A 154 9.35 -7.72 15.58
CA MET A 154 10.15 -8.96 15.54
C MET A 154 11.10 -8.93 14.35
N THR A 155 11.94 -9.95 14.20
CA THR A 155 12.71 -10.18 12.98
C THR A 155 11.90 -10.98 11.97
N LEU A 156 12.22 -10.83 10.68
CA LEU A 156 11.56 -11.58 9.62
C LEU A 156 11.79 -13.10 9.76
N GLY A 157 12.94 -13.51 10.28
CA GLY A 157 13.22 -14.91 10.63
C GLY A 157 12.31 -15.42 11.75
N GLU A 158 12.10 -14.66 12.82
CA GLU A 158 11.15 -15.02 13.89
C GLU A 158 9.72 -15.14 13.36
N PHE A 159 9.31 -14.24 12.45
CA PHE A 159 8.01 -14.32 11.79
C PHE A 159 7.91 -15.56 10.90
N ALA A 160 8.95 -15.88 10.13
CA ALA A 160 8.99 -17.08 9.29
C ALA A 160 8.87 -18.36 10.13
N ASP A 161 9.63 -18.45 11.23
CA ASP A 161 9.56 -19.57 12.16
C ASP A 161 8.18 -19.67 12.83
N TYR A 162 7.52 -18.53 13.10
CA TYR A 162 6.14 -18.50 13.57
C TYR A 162 5.16 -19.03 12.52
N TYR A 163 5.32 -18.63 11.27
CA TYR A 163 4.44 -18.99 10.16
C TYR A 163 4.51 -20.50 9.85
N SER A 164 5.72 -21.06 9.82
CA SER A 164 5.99 -22.46 9.48
C SER A 164 5.61 -23.48 10.57
N LYS A 165 5.34 -23.02 11.80
CA LYS A 165 4.83 -23.91 12.86
C LYS A 165 3.44 -24.43 12.50
N GLN A 166 3.32 -25.74 12.27
CA GLN A 166 2.05 -26.43 12.09
C GLN A 166 1.11 -26.20 13.28
N ASP A 167 -0.19 -26.32 13.02
CA ASP A 167 -1.21 -26.15 14.04
C ASP A 167 -1.06 -27.23 15.12
N GLU A 168 -0.73 -26.79 16.33
CA GLU A 168 -0.88 -27.59 17.55
C GLU A 168 -2.38 -27.89 17.75
N PRO A 169 -2.74 -29.02 18.41
CA PRO A 169 -4.13 -29.45 18.56
C PRO A 169 -5.07 -28.34 19.05
N LEU A 170 -6.27 -28.28 18.46
CA LEU A 170 -7.36 -27.30 18.63
C LEU A 170 -7.52 -26.70 20.03
N ALA A 171 -7.30 -27.48 21.10
CA ALA A 171 -7.35 -27.03 22.50
C ALA A 171 -6.32 -25.94 22.89
N LYS A 172 -5.26 -25.74 22.10
CA LYS A 172 -4.28 -24.64 22.25
C LYS A 172 -4.49 -23.51 21.23
N GLN A 173 -5.32 -23.71 20.21
CA GLN A 173 -5.52 -22.77 19.10
C GLN A 173 -6.26 -21.49 19.55
N HIS A 174 -7.24 -21.62 20.46
CA HIS A 174 -7.96 -20.49 21.08
C HIS A 174 -7.08 -19.55 21.94
N ARG A 175 -5.81 -19.92 22.21
CA ARG A 175 -4.86 -19.12 23.00
C ARG A 175 -3.68 -18.61 22.18
N ARG A 176 -3.62 -18.86 20.87
CA ARG A 176 -2.48 -18.50 20.03
C ARG A 176 -2.71 -17.12 19.41
N LYS A 177 -1.69 -16.26 19.53
CA LYS A 177 -1.66 -14.97 18.84
C LYS A 177 -1.60 -15.19 17.33
N VAL A 178 -2.45 -14.48 16.60
CA VAL A 178 -2.51 -14.53 15.14
C VAL A 178 -1.84 -13.28 14.58
N TYR A 179 -0.63 -13.44 14.05
CA TYR A 179 0.16 -12.34 13.52
C TYR A 179 0.03 -12.25 12.01
N ASN A 180 -0.06 -11.02 11.52
CA ASN A 180 -0.20 -10.69 10.12
C ASN A 180 0.91 -9.70 9.71
N LEU A 181 1.74 -10.04 8.73
CA LEU A 181 2.76 -9.13 8.22
C LEU A 181 2.27 -8.53 6.90
N ILE A 182 1.87 -7.26 6.94
CA ILE A 182 1.26 -6.57 5.78
C ILE A 182 2.11 -5.43 5.22
N ASP A 183 3.16 -5.00 5.94
CA ASP A 183 3.95 -3.80 5.62
C ASP A 183 5.40 -4.12 5.16
N LEU A 184 5.66 -5.32 4.62
CA LEU A 184 6.99 -5.67 4.13
C LEU A 184 7.22 -5.12 2.71
N GLU A 185 7.73 -3.89 2.64
CA GLU A 185 8.14 -3.24 1.38
C GLU A 185 9.44 -3.87 0.86
N VAL A 186 9.48 -4.28 -0.41
CA VAL A 186 10.61 -5.07 -0.96
C VAL A 186 11.29 -4.47 -2.18
N SER A 187 10.96 -3.24 -2.59
CA SER A 187 11.55 -2.62 -3.78
C SER A 187 13.06 -2.44 -3.70
N HIS A 188 13.60 -2.41 -2.48
CA HIS A 188 15.04 -2.27 -2.21
C HIS A 188 15.79 -3.62 -2.11
N THR A 189 15.11 -4.74 -2.36
CA THR A 189 15.67 -6.10 -2.24
C THR A 189 15.75 -6.78 -3.61
N ALA A 190 16.39 -7.96 -3.66
CA ALA A 190 16.47 -8.76 -4.87
C ALA A 190 15.10 -9.25 -5.38
N LEU A 191 14.05 -9.30 -4.53
CA LEU A 191 12.69 -9.64 -4.95
C LEU A 191 12.10 -8.60 -5.92
N SER A 192 12.58 -7.35 -5.88
CA SER A 192 12.05 -6.27 -6.71
C SER A 192 12.12 -6.59 -8.21
N SER A 193 13.19 -7.24 -8.69
CA SER A 193 13.35 -7.57 -10.11
C SER A 193 12.38 -8.64 -10.61
N LEU A 194 11.85 -9.45 -9.69
CA LEU A 194 10.90 -10.53 -9.99
C LEU A 194 9.45 -10.05 -10.01
N ILE A 195 9.18 -8.88 -9.43
CA ILE A 195 7.84 -8.33 -9.25
C ILE A 195 7.65 -7.11 -10.15
N ASP A 196 6.73 -7.24 -11.11
CA ASP A 196 6.17 -6.11 -11.87
C ASP A 196 4.68 -5.97 -11.54
N ALA A 197 4.30 -4.78 -11.09
CA ALA A 197 2.91 -4.35 -11.00
C ALA A 197 2.26 -4.34 -12.41
N PRO A 198 0.91 -4.33 -12.51
CA PRO A 198 0.23 -4.22 -13.80
C PRO A 198 0.80 -3.07 -14.65
N LEU A 199 0.93 -3.27 -15.96
CA LEU A 199 1.51 -2.28 -16.86
C LEU A 199 0.81 -0.92 -16.71
N LEU A 200 -0.52 -0.91 -16.72
CA LEU A 200 -1.30 0.32 -16.60
C LEU A 200 -1.09 1.01 -15.25
N VAL A 201 -0.97 0.25 -14.15
CA VAL A 201 -0.62 0.81 -12.82
C VAL A 201 0.74 1.51 -12.90
N ARG A 202 1.75 0.86 -13.49
CA ARG A 202 3.08 1.47 -13.68
C ARG A 202 3.05 2.70 -14.59
N GLN A 203 2.14 2.77 -15.56
CA GLN A 203 1.99 3.92 -16.47
C GLN A 203 1.34 5.15 -15.83
N ILE A 204 0.55 4.98 -14.76
CA ILE A 204 -0.18 6.07 -14.11
C ILE A 204 0.37 6.46 -12.74
N ASP A 205 1.17 5.58 -12.12
CA ASP A 205 1.74 5.80 -10.79
C ASP A 205 2.66 7.04 -10.76
N TRP A 206 2.35 7.98 -9.88
CA TRP A 206 3.16 9.18 -9.65
C TRP A 206 4.58 8.84 -9.20
N ALA A 207 4.77 7.88 -8.28
CA ALA A 207 6.11 7.54 -7.80
C ALA A 207 7.00 7.02 -8.93
N THR A 208 6.45 6.21 -9.84
CA THR A 208 7.15 5.71 -11.03
C THR A 208 7.47 6.81 -12.04
N ASN A 209 6.52 7.71 -12.31
CA ASN A 209 6.56 8.55 -13.51
C ASN A 209 6.99 10.01 -13.25
N VAL A 210 6.82 10.52 -12.03
CA VAL A 210 7.15 11.93 -11.71
C VAL A 210 8.33 12.08 -10.76
N TRP A 211 8.69 11.03 -10.02
CA TRP A 211 9.83 11.12 -9.10
C TRP A 211 11.14 11.28 -9.88
N PRO A 212 12.02 12.23 -9.50
CA PRO A 212 13.22 12.56 -10.27
C PRO A 212 14.34 11.53 -10.02
N PHE A 213 14.22 10.32 -10.54
CA PHE A 213 15.24 9.27 -10.37
C PHE A 213 16.63 9.67 -10.90
N LYS A 214 16.70 10.58 -11.90
CA LYS A 214 17.95 11.14 -12.42
C LYS A 214 18.68 12.06 -11.42
N LEU A 215 18.04 12.52 -10.35
CA LEU A 215 18.73 13.22 -9.25
C LEU A 215 19.66 12.27 -8.47
N GLY A 216 19.47 10.95 -8.55
CA GLY A 216 20.38 9.95 -7.97
C GLY A 216 21.77 9.92 -8.64
N SER A 217 21.92 10.49 -9.84
CA SER A 217 23.20 10.67 -10.54
C SER A 217 23.81 12.07 -10.34
N ALA A 218 23.04 13.05 -9.86
CA ALA A 218 23.50 14.41 -9.62
C ALA A 218 23.86 14.60 -8.15
N LYS A 219 25.05 14.12 -7.76
CA LYS A 219 25.89 14.60 -6.64
C LYS A 219 25.23 15.55 -5.62
N LYS A 220 24.27 15.07 -4.82
CA LYS A 220 23.96 15.56 -3.45
C LYS A 220 22.95 14.62 -2.80
N VAL A 221 23.47 13.48 -2.34
CA VAL A 221 22.82 12.70 -1.29
C VAL A 221 22.58 13.64 -0.10
N ILE A 222 21.33 13.80 0.35
CA ILE A 222 21.05 14.44 1.63
C ILE A 222 21.85 13.65 2.68
N PRO A 223 22.83 14.25 3.39
CA PRO A 223 23.67 13.51 4.33
C PRO A 223 22.78 12.78 5.36
N GLY A 224 22.89 11.45 5.41
CA GLY A 224 22.14 10.61 6.36
C GLY A 224 20.89 9.89 5.84
N LYS A 225 20.44 10.10 4.59
CA LYS A 225 19.34 9.32 3.98
C LYS A 225 19.75 8.73 2.64
N LYS A 226 20.01 7.41 2.61
CA LYS A 226 20.38 6.67 1.39
C LYS A 226 19.20 6.50 0.41
N ASP A 227 17.96 6.74 0.84
CA ASP A 227 16.76 6.44 0.06
C ASP A 227 15.76 7.61 0.10
N ASN A 228 15.88 8.55 -0.83
CA ASN A 228 14.94 9.66 -1.00
C ASN A 228 13.95 9.33 -2.13
N TYR A 229 13.07 8.34 -1.92
CA TYR A 229 11.93 8.09 -2.81
C TYR A 229 10.76 7.44 -2.06
N PRO A 230 9.50 7.66 -2.50
CA PRO A 230 8.32 7.04 -1.91
C PRO A 230 8.24 5.52 -2.18
N LYS A 231 8.84 4.73 -1.28
CA LYS A 231 8.81 3.26 -1.28
C LYS A 231 7.44 2.71 -0.90
N THR A 232 6.55 2.59 -1.90
CA THR A 232 5.15 2.16 -1.71
C THR A 232 4.68 1.17 -2.78
N GLN A 233 5.55 0.83 -3.72
CA GLN A 233 5.13 0.21 -4.98
C GLN A 233 5.07 -1.32 -4.94
N LYS A 234 5.82 -1.96 -4.03
CA LYS A 234 5.97 -3.41 -3.95
C LYS A 234 6.02 -3.88 -2.50
N TYR A 235 4.95 -4.53 -2.07
CA TYR A 235 4.82 -5.17 -0.77
C TYR A 235 4.67 -6.69 -0.93
N VAL A 236 5.23 -7.43 0.03
CA VAL A 236 4.92 -8.84 0.25
C VAL A 236 4.13 -8.95 1.55
N LEU A 237 2.93 -9.51 1.51
CA LEU A 237 2.12 -9.71 2.68
C LEU A 237 2.09 -11.20 3.02
N LEU A 238 2.40 -11.52 4.27
CA LEU A 238 2.45 -12.87 4.80
C LEU A 238 1.44 -12.97 5.94
N SER A 239 0.37 -13.74 5.74
CA SER A 239 -0.75 -13.80 6.68
C SER A 239 -1.02 -15.23 7.10
N LYS A 240 -1.12 -15.49 8.41
CA LYS A 240 -1.64 -16.78 8.92
C LYS A 240 -3.17 -16.79 8.79
N ALA A 241 -3.78 -17.96 8.58
CA ALA A 241 -5.22 -18.14 8.66
C ALA A 241 -5.78 -17.57 9.99
N GLY A 242 -6.95 -16.93 9.92
CA GLY A 242 -7.56 -16.19 11.02
C GLY A 242 -7.04 -14.75 11.19
N SER A 243 -6.06 -14.31 10.38
CA SER A 243 -5.57 -12.93 10.47
C SER A 243 -6.66 -11.94 10.03
N TYR A 244 -6.89 -10.91 10.85
CA TYR A 244 -7.87 -9.85 10.61
C TYR A 244 -7.21 -8.47 10.65
N THR A 245 -7.50 -7.66 9.64
CA THR A 245 -7.18 -6.23 9.59
C THR A 245 -8.49 -5.47 9.49
N ASP A 246 -8.77 -4.65 10.51
CA ASP A 246 -10.03 -3.92 10.63
C ASP A 246 -10.20 -2.84 9.55
N PHE A 247 -11.40 -2.25 9.46
CA PHE A 247 -11.73 -1.28 8.42
C PHE A 247 -10.76 -0.09 8.41
N HIS A 248 -10.22 0.19 7.23
CA HIS A 248 -9.28 1.29 7.00
C HIS A 248 -9.40 1.84 5.57
N ILE A 249 -8.76 2.99 5.38
CA ILE A 249 -8.50 3.57 4.06
C ILE A 249 -6.97 3.59 3.90
N ASP A 250 -6.48 3.18 2.73
CA ASP A 250 -5.04 3.18 2.45
C ASP A 250 -4.45 4.59 2.51
N PHE A 251 -3.24 4.65 3.04
CA PHE A 251 -2.52 5.89 3.33
C PHE A 251 -2.39 6.81 2.10
N GLY A 252 -2.55 8.11 2.33
CA GLY A 252 -2.57 9.14 1.29
C GLY A 252 -3.73 9.03 0.29
N GLY A 253 -4.74 8.20 0.59
CA GLY A 253 -5.80 7.86 -0.33
C GLY A 253 -5.28 7.13 -1.57
N SER A 254 -4.19 6.37 -1.43
CA SER A 254 -3.65 5.61 -2.55
C SER A 254 -4.63 4.56 -3.07
N SER A 255 -4.52 4.25 -4.36
CA SER A 255 -5.09 3.03 -4.92
C SER A 255 -4.13 1.88 -4.66
N VAL A 256 -4.62 0.65 -4.59
CA VAL A 256 -3.80 -0.55 -4.34
C VAL A 256 -4.07 -1.63 -5.37
N TRP A 257 -3.02 -2.33 -5.80
CA TRP A 257 -3.15 -3.60 -6.52
C TRP A 257 -2.72 -4.74 -5.59
N TYR A 258 -3.44 -5.86 -5.66
CA TYR A 258 -3.38 -6.93 -4.66
C TYR A 258 -3.52 -8.30 -5.35
N ARG A 259 -2.47 -9.12 -5.30
CA ARG A 259 -2.44 -10.45 -5.96
C ARG A 259 -2.18 -11.54 -4.93
N ILE A 260 -3.12 -12.48 -4.80
CA ILE A 260 -2.92 -13.72 -4.05
C ILE A 260 -1.98 -14.64 -4.84
N VAL A 261 -0.79 -14.86 -4.31
CA VAL A 261 0.15 -15.87 -4.81
C VAL A 261 -0.24 -17.25 -4.29
N ARG A 262 -0.60 -17.32 -3.00
CA ARG A 262 -1.12 -18.51 -2.34
C ARG A 262 -2.16 -18.14 -1.30
N GLY A 263 -3.15 -18.98 -1.11
CA GLY A 263 -4.15 -18.87 -0.04
C GLY A 263 -5.43 -18.18 -0.47
N LYS A 264 -6.15 -17.60 0.49
CA LYS A 264 -7.50 -17.07 0.27
C LYS A 264 -7.86 -16.01 1.29
N LYS A 265 -8.46 -14.91 0.82
CA LYS A 265 -8.85 -13.78 1.66
C LYS A 265 -10.29 -13.34 1.40
N VAL A 266 -10.89 -12.76 2.42
CA VAL A 266 -12.17 -12.06 2.37
C VAL A 266 -11.89 -10.57 2.48
N PHE A 267 -12.54 -9.77 1.65
CA PHE A 267 -12.59 -8.32 1.77
C PHE A 267 -14.02 -7.89 2.05
N LEU A 268 -14.20 -6.94 2.96
CA LEU A 268 -15.43 -6.17 3.08
C LEU A 268 -15.17 -4.79 2.51
N LEU A 269 -15.97 -4.38 1.53
CA LEU A 269 -15.77 -3.15 0.78
C LEU A 269 -16.92 -2.17 1.05
N ILE A 270 -16.56 -0.93 1.35
CA ILE A 270 -17.50 0.18 1.55
C ILE A 270 -17.12 1.29 0.56
N PRO A 271 -18.08 1.77 -0.26
CA PRO A 271 -17.80 2.79 -1.26
C PRO A 271 -17.42 4.11 -0.58
N PRO A 272 -16.47 4.88 -1.15
CA PRO A 272 -15.92 6.07 -0.52
C PRO A 272 -16.82 7.29 -0.72
N THR A 273 -18.12 7.19 -0.42
CA THR A 273 -19.02 8.33 -0.46
C THR A 273 -18.67 9.32 0.65
N GLU A 274 -19.02 10.60 0.48
CA GLU A 274 -18.78 11.60 1.54
C GLU A 274 -19.48 11.22 2.86
N LYS A 275 -20.70 10.66 2.76
CA LYS A 275 -21.45 10.10 3.90
C LYS A 275 -20.64 9.01 4.60
N ASN A 276 -20.11 8.04 3.86
CA ASN A 276 -19.35 6.93 4.43
C ASN A 276 -18.01 7.38 5.03
N ARG A 277 -17.30 8.36 4.41
CA ARG A 277 -16.08 8.94 4.99
C ARG A 277 -16.34 9.65 6.32
N ARG A 278 -17.50 10.33 6.46
CA ARG A 278 -17.91 10.94 7.73
C ARG A 278 -18.24 9.90 8.80
N ILE A 279 -18.96 8.83 8.43
CA ILE A 279 -19.26 7.71 9.34
C ILE A 279 -17.96 7.04 9.79
N TYR A 280 -17.04 6.75 8.86
CA TYR A 280 -15.71 6.23 9.16
C TYR A 280 -14.96 7.12 10.14
N ALA A 281 -14.91 8.44 9.90
CA ALA A 281 -14.25 9.38 10.80
C ALA A 281 -14.84 9.34 12.22
N GLN A 282 -16.17 9.35 12.32
CA GLN A 282 -16.86 9.27 13.60
C GLN A 282 -16.59 7.93 14.31
N TRP A 283 -16.58 6.83 13.58
CA TRP A 283 -16.28 5.50 14.09
C TRP A 283 -14.86 5.39 14.65
N ILE A 284 -13.87 5.98 13.97
CA ILE A 284 -12.49 6.08 14.47
C ILE A 284 -12.47 6.84 15.81
N TYR A 285 -13.22 7.95 15.94
CA TYR A 285 -13.28 8.72 17.19
C TYR A 285 -14.03 8.03 18.33
N SER A 286 -15.07 7.25 18.03
CA SER A 286 -15.90 6.59 19.05
C SER A 286 -15.23 5.35 19.68
N GLY A 287 -14.17 4.83 19.06
CA GLY A 287 -13.50 3.61 19.47
C GLY A 287 -13.94 2.42 18.62
N GLN A 288 -12.99 1.90 17.83
CA GLN A 288 -13.19 0.81 16.86
C GLN A 288 -13.58 -0.53 17.50
N ASP A 289 -13.34 -0.68 18.80
CA ASP A 289 -13.65 -1.89 19.57
C ASP A 289 -15.14 -2.14 19.76
N SER A 290 -15.93 -1.08 19.82
CA SER A 290 -17.33 -1.17 20.25
C SER A 290 -18.33 -1.50 19.15
N GLN A 291 -18.04 -1.12 17.91
CA GLN A 291 -18.98 -1.23 16.77
C GLN A 291 -18.24 -1.72 15.52
N PHE A 292 -18.89 -2.58 14.75
CA PHE A 292 -18.39 -3.01 13.46
C PHE A 292 -18.81 -1.99 12.38
N LEU A 293 -17.86 -1.37 11.68
CA LEU A 293 -18.17 -0.28 10.74
C LEU A 293 -19.15 -0.69 9.65
N GLY A 294 -19.07 -1.94 9.17
CA GLY A 294 -20.01 -2.49 8.20
C GLY A 294 -21.48 -2.42 8.63
N ASP A 295 -21.76 -2.39 9.93
CA ASP A 295 -23.13 -2.25 10.47
C ASP A 295 -23.62 -0.80 10.49
N LEU A 296 -22.72 0.18 10.37
CA LEU A 296 -23.03 1.61 10.50
C LEU A 296 -23.29 2.29 9.14
N VAL A 297 -22.89 1.64 8.06
CA VAL A 297 -23.08 2.10 6.69
C VAL A 297 -24.29 1.44 6.06
N GLU A 298 -24.82 2.07 5.02
CA GLU A 298 -25.96 1.55 4.26
C GLU A 298 -25.56 0.39 3.34
N GLU A 299 -24.34 0.44 2.82
CA GLU A 299 -23.83 -0.44 1.80
C GLU A 299 -22.44 -0.95 2.18
N CYS A 300 -22.30 -2.27 2.31
CA CYS A 300 -21.05 -2.97 2.58
C CYS A 300 -21.12 -4.34 1.90
N GLU A 301 -20.14 -4.67 1.05
CA GLU A 301 -20.16 -5.92 0.28
C GLU A 301 -18.95 -6.78 0.61
N ARG A 302 -19.22 -8.07 0.87
CA ARG A 302 -18.23 -9.12 1.07
C ARG A 302 -17.83 -9.72 -0.26
N ILE A 303 -16.53 -9.72 -0.53
CA ILE A 303 -15.93 -10.43 -1.66
C ILE A 303 -14.89 -11.42 -1.19
N VAL A 304 -14.67 -12.45 -2.00
CA VAL A 304 -13.68 -13.49 -1.74
C VAL A 304 -12.63 -13.43 -2.85
N LEU A 305 -11.38 -13.24 -2.45
CA LEU A 305 -10.22 -13.24 -3.33
C LEU A 305 -9.45 -14.56 -3.13
N ALA A 306 -9.45 -15.39 -4.17
CA ALA A 306 -8.80 -16.69 -4.16
C ALA A 306 -7.38 -16.64 -4.75
N GLU A 307 -6.64 -17.73 -4.57
CA GLU A 307 -5.35 -17.94 -5.21
C GLU A 307 -5.41 -17.67 -6.71
N GLY A 308 -4.40 -16.95 -7.21
CA GLY A 308 -4.33 -16.66 -8.62
C GLY A 308 -5.28 -15.55 -9.09
N GLN A 309 -5.91 -14.80 -8.18
CA GLN A 309 -6.73 -13.64 -8.51
C GLN A 309 -6.05 -12.31 -8.15
N THR A 310 -6.35 -11.27 -8.93
CA THR A 310 -5.84 -9.91 -8.69
C THR A 310 -7.01 -8.95 -8.47
N LEU A 311 -6.93 -8.16 -7.40
CA LEU A 311 -7.84 -7.08 -7.09
C LEU A 311 -7.12 -5.73 -7.21
N ILE A 312 -7.77 -4.75 -7.82
CA ILE A 312 -7.36 -3.34 -7.78
C ILE A 312 -8.43 -2.58 -7.01
N ILE A 313 -8.05 -1.90 -5.94
CA ILE A 313 -8.94 -1.09 -5.11
C ILE A 313 -8.60 0.39 -5.38
N PRO A 314 -9.58 1.20 -5.85
CA PRO A 314 -9.37 2.63 -6.08
C PRO A 314 -9.19 3.44 -4.80
N SER A 315 -8.69 4.66 -4.99
CA SER A 315 -8.54 5.69 -3.96
C SER A 315 -9.78 5.82 -3.06
N GLY A 316 -9.53 5.84 -1.75
CA GLY A 316 -10.51 6.18 -0.73
C GLY A 316 -11.42 5.05 -0.25
N TRP A 317 -11.50 3.92 -0.97
CA TRP A 317 -12.36 2.79 -0.59
C TRP A 317 -12.03 2.29 0.82
N ILE A 318 -13.05 2.23 1.67
CA ILE A 318 -12.91 1.77 3.05
C ILE A 318 -13.05 0.25 3.03
N HIS A 319 -12.11 -0.47 3.63
CA HIS A 319 -12.13 -1.92 3.58
C HIS A 319 -11.53 -2.61 4.80
N ALA A 320 -12.03 -3.80 5.12
CA ALA A 320 -11.47 -4.73 6.09
C ALA A 320 -11.07 -6.04 5.41
N VAL A 321 -10.08 -6.74 5.96
CA VAL A 321 -9.50 -7.94 5.33
C VAL A 321 -9.39 -9.08 6.35
N TYR A 322 -9.89 -10.25 5.97
CA TYR A 322 -9.74 -11.49 6.73
C TYR A 322 -9.03 -12.57 5.91
N THR A 323 -8.19 -13.36 6.58
CA THR A 323 -7.38 -14.41 5.95
C THR A 323 -7.99 -15.77 6.25
N LEU A 324 -8.60 -16.39 5.23
CA LEU A 324 -9.23 -17.72 5.36
C LEU A 324 -8.18 -18.83 5.43
N GLU A 325 -7.12 -18.70 4.65
CA GLU A 325 -6.05 -19.68 4.51
C GLU A 325 -4.69 -18.98 4.61
N ASP A 326 -3.67 -19.66 5.14
CA ASP A 326 -2.30 -19.15 5.16
C ASP A 326 -1.90 -18.60 3.78
N SER A 327 -1.67 -17.29 3.73
CA SER A 327 -1.58 -16.56 2.47
C SER A 327 -0.22 -15.92 2.26
N ILE A 328 0.20 -15.90 1.00
CA ILE A 328 1.28 -15.04 0.49
C ILE A 328 0.66 -14.16 -0.59
N VAL A 329 0.83 -12.85 -0.44
CA VAL A 329 0.28 -11.86 -1.37
C VAL A 329 1.39 -10.94 -1.82
N ILE A 330 1.34 -10.53 -3.08
CA ILE A 330 2.13 -9.42 -3.59
C ILE A 330 1.19 -8.28 -3.95
N GLY A 331 1.52 -7.07 -3.53
CA GLY A 331 0.73 -5.88 -3.83
C GLY A 331 1.55 -4.60 -3.88
N GLY A 332 0.87 -3.47 -3.99
CA GLY A 332 1.51 -2.16 -4.04
C GLY A 332 0.51 -1.02 -4.08
N ASN A 333 0.87 0.08 -3.45
CA ASN A 333 0.10 1.31 -3.41
C ASN A 333 0.62 2.27 -4.48
N PHE A 334 -0.27 3.04 -5.10
CA PHE A 334 0.07 4.02 -6.11
C PHE A 334 -0.89 5.20 -6.07
N LEU A 335 -0.37 6.37 -6.43
CA LEU A 335 -1.14 7.60 -6.61
C LEU A 335 -1.21 7.92 -8.10
N HIS A 336 -2.31 8.50 -8.56
CA HIS A 336 -2.51 8.76 -9.98
C HIS A 336 -3.40 9.98 -10.22
N SER A 337 -3.36 10.49 -11.44
CA SER A 337 -4.08 11.71 -11.82
C SER A 337 -5.57 11.52 -12.12
N PHE A 338 -6.15 10.35 -11.83
CA PHE A 338 -7.58 10.08 -12.08
C PHE A 338 -8.44 10.17 -10.81
N SER A 339 -7.83 10.40 -9.65
CA SER A 339 -8.52 10.47 -8.36
C SER A 339 -7.86 11.44 -7.38
N GLY A 340 -7.22 12.50 -7.90
CA GLY A 340 -6.49 13.49 -7.10
C GLY A 340 -7.36 14.19 -6.05
N GLU A 341 -8.64 14.44 -6.35
CA GLU A 341 -9.61 14.96 -5.38
C GLU A 341 -9.76 14.02 -4.19
N MET A 342 -10.05 12.74 -4.44
CA MET A 342 -10.20 11.75 -3.37
C MET A 342 -8.90 11.57 -2.58
N GLN A 343 -7.75 11.49 -3.26
CA GLN A 343 -6.44 11.41 -2.61
C GLN A 343 -6.23 12.57 -1.63
N LEU A 344 -6.55 13.81 -2.03
CA LEU A 344 -6.43 14.99 -1.17
C LEU A 344 -7.47 15.02 -0.05
N ASP A 345 -8.71 14.58 -0.31
CA ASP A 345 -9.75 14.42 0.71
C ASP A 345 -9.30 13.45 1.82
N ILE A 346 -8.67 12.33 1.45
CA ILE A 346 -8.13 11.38 2.42
C ILE A 346 -6.97 12.00 3.21
N VAL A 347 -6.11 12.81 2.60
CA VAL A 347 -5.06 13.54 3.34
C VAL A 347 -5.65 14.50 4.35
N VAL A 348 -6.72 15.22 3.99
CA VAL A 348 -7.46 16.08 4.94
C VAL A 348 -8.06 15.24 6.06
N LEU A 349 -8.64 14.08 5.74
CA LEU A 349 -9.16 13.16 6.74
C LEU A 349 -8.08 12.63 7.68
N GLU A 350 -6.92 12.19 7.17
CA GLU A 350 -5.76 11.77 7.96
C GLU A 350 -5.26 12.87 8.90
N ASN A 351 -5.27 14.14 8.44
CA ASN A 351 -4.97 15.30 9.26
C ASN A 351 -5.96 15.45 10.41
N THR A 352 -7.27 15.39 10.10
CA THR A 352 -8.35 15.48 11.08
C THR A 352 -8.28 14.36 12.12
N LEU A 353 -8.04 13.12 11.67
CA LEU A 353 -7.87 11.94 12.52
C LEU A 353 -6.52 11.90 13.25
N LYS A 354 -5.60 12.84 12.97
CA LYS A 354 -4.26 12.93 13.57
C LYS A 354 -3.45 11.66 13.39
N VAL A 355 -3.56 11.04 12.21
CA VAL A 355 -2.76 9.86 11.81
C VAL A 355 -1.27 10.19 11.95
N ASP A 356 -0.48 9.28 12.54
CA ASP A 356 0.96 9.47 12.76
C ASP A 356 1.67 9.73 11.41
N LYS A 357 2.59 10.70 11.38
CA LYS A 357 3.33 11.06 10.15
C LYS A 357 4.14 9.91 9.58
N LYS A 358 4.55 8.93 10.39
CA LYS A 358 5.31 7.75 9.95
C LYS A 358 4.50 6.81 9.06
N ILE A 359 3.17 6.86 9.17
CA ILE A 359 2.24 5.95 8.50
C ILE A 359 1.43 6.63 7.41
N ARG A 360 1.83 7.86 7.06
CA ARG A 360 1.29 8.60 5.93
C ARG A 360 2.13 8.37 4.70
N TYR A 361 1.55 8.67 3.55
CA TYR A 361 2.25 8.55 2.29
C TYR A 361 3.56 9.38 2.28
N PRO A 362 4.73 8.76 2.08
CA PRO A 362 6.01 9.44 2.14
C PRO A 362 6.15 10.42 0.98
N PHE A 363 6.67 11.62 1.25
CA PHE A 363 6.94 12.64 0.22
C PHE A 363 5.72 13.08 -0.60
N LEU A 364 4.51 12.95 -0.06
CA LEU A 364 3.29 13.32 -0.80
C LEU A 364 3.30 14.78 -1.24
N HIS A 365 3.66 15.70 -0.35
CA HIS A 365 3.78 17.12 -0.70
C HIS A 365 4.77 17.35 -1.85
N ASP A 366 5.91 16.64 -1.87
CA ASP A 366 6.87 16.73 -2.96
C ASP A 366 6.30 16.20 -4.28
N LEU A 367 5.60 15.07 -4.23
CA LEU A 367 4.92 14.49 -5.39
C LEU A 367 3.91 15.46 -5.99
N LEU A 368 3.13 16.17 -5.18
CA LEU A 368 2.17 17.17 -5.70
C LEU A 368 2.87 18.25 -6.54
N TRP A 369 4.01 18.77 -6.06
CA TRP A 369 4.81 19.74 -6.82
C TRP A 369 5.38 19.17 -8.11
N LEU A 370 5.89 17.94 -8.07
CA LEU A 370 6.45 17.25 -9.23
C LEU A 370 5.39 16.91 -10.28
N VAL A 371 4.19 16.51 -9.85
CA VAL A 371 3.02 16.30 -10.72
C VAL A 371 2.66 17.60 -11.43
N VAL A 372 2.54 18.71 -10.69
CA VAL A 372 2.25 20.03 -11.28
C VAL A 372 3.34 20.46 -12.27
N GLN A 373 4.61 20.24 -11.94
CA GLN A 373 5.71 20.51 -12.85
C GLN A 373 5.60 19.70 -14.14
N ARG A 374 5.29 18.39 -14.03
CA ARG A 374 5.13 17.49 -15.19
C ARG A 374 3.95 17.91 -16.07
N TYR A 375 2.79 18.23 -15.49
CA TYR A 375 1.63 18.66 -16.27
C TYR A 375 1.84 20.04 -16.92
N ALA A 376 2.49 20.97 -16.23
CA ALA A 376 2.79 22.29 -16.79
C ALA A 376 3.76 22.24 -17.98
N THR A 377 4.60 21.19 -18.10
CA THR A 377 5.52 21.01 -19.22
C THR A 377 4.95 20.12 -20.32
N VAL A 378 4.34 18.99 -19.99
CA VAL A 378 3.86 18.03 -21.00
C VAL A 378 2.58 18.52 -21.67
N TRP A 379 1.72 19.25 -20.95
CA TRP A 379 0.45 19.70 -21.53
C TRP A 379 0.62 20.68 -22.68
N THR A 380 1.63 21.56 -22.63
CA THR A 380 1.86 22.52 -23.71
C THR A 380 2.10 21.84 -25.07
N ASP A 381 2.54 20.59 -25.04
CA ASP A 381 2.85 19.78 -26.21
C ASP A 381 1.74 18.76 -26.52
N CYS A 382 0.72 18.66 -25.67
CA CYS A 382 -0.33 17.65 -25.78
C CYS A 382 -1.42 18.09 -26.77
N ARG A 383 -1.50 17.39 -27.90
CA ARG A 383 -2.53 17.62 -28.93
C ARG A 383 -3.86 16.94 -28.63
N HIS A 384 -3.92 16.08 -27.60
CA HIS A 384 -5.09 15.30 -27.22
C HIS A 384 -5.66 15.85 -25.90
N GLY A 385 -6.99 15.92 -25.79
CA GLY A 385 -7.70 16.46 -24.61
C GLY A 385 -7.33 15.74 -23.30
N VAL A 386 -7.39 16.46 -22.17
CA VAL A 386 -7.27 15.88 -20.81
C VAL A 386 -8.60 15.20 -20.45
N SER A 387 -8.60 14.06 -19.75
CA SER A 387 -9.85 13.50 -19.24
C SER A 387 -10.51 14.39 -18.18
N LYS A 388 -11.84 14.29 -18.00
CA LYS A 388 -12.54 15.03 -16.94
C LYS A 388 -11.98 14.72 -15.53
N PHE A 389 -11.52 13.49 -15.32
CA PHE A 389 -10.96 13.02 -14.04
C PHE A 389 -9.60 13.66 -13.75
N GLU A 390 -8.78 13.80 -14.78
CA GLU A 390 -7.51 14.50 -14.68
C GLU A 390 -7.72 15.99 -14.47
N ILE A 391 -8.63 16.65 -15.18
CA ILE A 391 -8.93 18.07 -14.94
C ILE A 391 -9.32 18.30 -13.48
N ALA A 392 -10.22 17.47 -12.95
CA ALA A 392 -10.68 17.60 -11.57
C ALA A 392 -9.53 17.37 -10.58
N SER A 393 -8.69 16.36 -10.82
CA SER A 393 -7.49 16.10 -10.03
C SER A 393 -6.51 17.27 -10.06
N LEU A 394 -6.21 17.83 -11.23
CA LEU A 394 -5.31 18.96 -11.40
C LEU A 394 -5.83 20.23 -10.72
N ALA A 395 -7.14 20.48 -10.78
CA ALA A 395 -7.78 21.59 -10.08
C ALA A 395 -7.65 21.45 -8.56
N ALA A 396 -7.89 20.25 -8.03
CA ALA A 396 -7.75 19.97 -6.61
C ALA A 396 -6.30 20.13 -6.12
N ILE A 397 -5.33 19.65 -6.90
CA ILE A 397 -3.90 19.82 -6.58
C ILE A 397 -3.50 21.31 -6.60
N LEU A 398 -3.96 22.08 -7.59
CA LEU A 398 -3.71 23.53 -7.65
C LEU A 398 -4.26 24.23 -6.39
N ALA A 399 -5.48 23.91 -5.98
CA ALA A 399 -6.09 24.47 -4.78
C ALA A 399 -5.30 24.10 -3.52
N ALA A 400 -4.91 22.82 -3.37
CA ALA A 400 -4.12 22.36 -2.23
C ALA A 400 -2.75 23.06 -2.12
N LEU A 401 -2.03 23.20 -3.24
CA LEU A 401 -0.73 23.88 -3.24
C LEU A 401 -0.85 25.38 -2.98
N LYS A 402 -1.88 26.05 -3.50
CA LYS A 402 -2.17 27.46 -3.18
C LYS A 402 -2.42 27.65 -1.69
N ASN A 403 -3.23 26.79 -1.09
CA ASN A 403 -3.52 26.84 0.34
C ASN A 403 -2.26 26.58 1.19
N SER A 404 -1.46 25.57 0.84
CA SER A 404 -0.18 25.28 1.52
C SER A 404 0.80 26.45 1.45
N THR A 405 0.79 27.21 0.33
CA THR A 405 1.66 28.39 0.17
C THR A 405 1.19 29.58 1.02
N GLN A 406 -0.13 29.72 1.21
CA GLN A 406 -0.73 30.79 2.03
C GLN A 406 -0.65 30.49 3.53
N GLN A 407 -0.69 29.22 3.91
CA GLN A 407 -0.59 28.75 5.29
C GLN A 407 0.56 27.74 5.41
N PRO A 408 1.82 28.21 5.43
CA PRO A 408 2.98 27.32 5.50
C PRO A 408 2.94 26.49 6.79
N SER A 409 3.14 25.19 6.65
CA SER A 409 3.35 24.28 7.78
C SER A 409 4.56 24.74 8.61
N THR A 410 4.44 24.69 9.94
CA THR A 410 5.56 24.93 10.87
C THR A 410 6.59 23.79 10.86
N ALA A 411 6.22 22.62 10.34
CA ALA A 411 7.15 21.51 10.13
C ALA A 411 7.77 21.60 8.72
N PRO A 412 9.10 21.46 8.59
CA PRO A 412 9.78 21.51 7.30
C PRO A 412 9.32 20.32 6.43
N TYR A 413 9.00 20.59 5.17
CA TYR A 413 8.80 19.57 4.16
C TYR A 413 10.15 18.94 3.76
N SER A 414 10.11 17.83 3.02
CA SER A 414 11.31 17.32 2.37
C SER A 414 11.84 18.39 1.40
N PRO A 415 13.17 18.54 1.24
CA PRO A 415 13.74 19.55 0.35
C PRO A 415 13.63 19.16 -1.15
N VAL A 416 13.09 17.98 -1.49
CA VAL A 416 13.11 17.45 -2.86
C VAL A 416 12.35 18.37 -3.81
N ALA A 417 11.13 18.78 -3.46
CA ALA A 417 10.38 19.72 -4.29
C ALA A 417 10.99 21.13 -4.31
N GLU A 418 11.59 21.58 -3.21
CA GLU A 418 12.28 22.89 -3.17
C GLU A 418 13.49 22.91 -4.12
N GLU A 419 14.23 21.80 -4.20
CA GLU A 419 15.37 21.64 -5.11
C GLU A 419 14.96 21.46 -6.57
N CYS A 420 13.97 20.60 -6.83
CA CYS A 420 13.53 20.29 -8.19
C CYS A 420 12.63 21.38 -8.80
N VAL A 421 11.98 22.17 -7.95
CA VAL A 421 11.02 23.21 -8.32
C VAL A 421 11.36 24.53 -7.60
N PRO A 422 12.52 25.16 -7.85
CA PRO A 422 12.96 26.33 -7.09
C PRO A 422 12.08 27.58 -7.30
N LYS A 423 11.30 27.63 -8.39
CA LYS A 423 10.41 28.76 -8.73
C LYS A 423 8.93 28.37 -8.59
N GLN A 424 8.56 27.83 -7.43
CA GLN A 424 7.20 27.35 -7.11
C GLN A 424 6.09 28.36 -7.46
N GLY A 425 6.25 29.63 -7.10
CA GLY A 425 5.26 30.67 -7.41
C GLY A 425 5.08 30.93 -8.92
N LYS A 426 6.16 30.86 -9.72
CA LYS A 426 6.07 30.98 -11.18
C LYS A 426 5.41 29.73 -11.77
N LEU A 427 5.75 28.56 -11.25
CA LEU A 427 5.15 27.30 -11.69
C LEU A 427 3.64 27.30 -11.44
N LEU A 428 3.17 27.69 -10.25
CA LEU A 428 1.73 27.73 -9.95
C LEU A 428 0.97 28.64 -10.93
N ARG A 429 1.48 29.83 -11.24
CA ARG A 429 0.85 30.72 -12.23
C ARG A 429 0.83 30.10 -13.63
N THR A 430 1.93 29.44 -14.02
CA THR A 430 2.03 28.75 -15.31
C THR A 430 1.02 27.60 -15.39
N PHE A 431 0.92 26.80 -14.33
CA PHE A 431 0.01 25.68 -14.24
C PHE A 431 -1.45 26.12 -14.19
N GLU A 432 -1.78 27.19 -13.46
CA GLU A 432 -3.12 27.78 -13.45
C GLU A 432 -3.56 28.22 -14.85
N ASN A 433 -2.69 28.93 -15.57
CA ASN A 433 -2.97 29.31 -16.96
C ASN A 433 -3.10 28.09 -17.89
N THR A 434 -2.30 27.05 -17.63
CA THR A 434 -2.34 25.79 -18.39
C THR A 434 -3.67 25.07 -18.17
N LEU A 435 -4.14 24.99 -16.93
CA LEU A 435 -5.41 24.38 -16.56
C LEU A 435 -6.61 25.16 -17.13
N ALA A 436 -6.57 26.49 -17.10
CA ALA A 436 -7.60 27.31 -17.73
C ALA A 436 -7.70 27.01 -19.24
N LYS A 437 -6.56 26.95 -19.94
CA LYS A 437 -6.52 26.57 -21.37
C LYS A 437 -7.07 25.16 -21.61
N ILE A 438 -6.70 24.18 -20.78
CA ILE A 438 -7.23 22.80 -20.85
C ILE A 438 -8.77 22.83 -20.88
N MET A 439 -9.36 23.53 -19.90
CA MET A 439 -10.81 23.59 -19.72
C MET A 439 -11.52 24.28 -20.88
N GLU A 440 -10.90 25.31 -21.47
CA GLU A 440 -11.39 25.97 -22.69
C GLU A 440 -11.35 25.03 -23.91
N THR A 441 -10.24 24.34 -24.16
CA THR A 441 -10.13 23.39 -25.29
C THR A 441 -11.09 22.20 -25.18
N ASN A 442 -11.33 21.70 -23.97
CA ASN A 442 -12.23 20.57 -23.74
C ASN A 442 -13.71 20.95 -23.85
N SER A 443 -14.08 22.21 -23.59
CA SER A 443 -15.45 22.69 -23.79
C SER A 443 -15.77 22.97 -25.27
N GLY A 444 -14.75 23.28 -26.08
CA GLY A 444 -14.89 23.51 -27.53
C GLY A 444 -14.83 22.25 -28.41
N SER A 445 -14.25 21.14 -27.92
CA SER A 445 -14.02 19.93 -28.72
C SER A 445 -15.06 18.83 -28.42
N LYS A 446 -15.86 18.44 -29.43
CA LYS A 446 -16.57 17.14 -29.46
C LYS A 446 -15.60 15.96 -29.72
N ALA A 447 -14.37 16.04 -29.23
CA ALA A 447 -13.33 15.06 -29.54
C ALA A 447 -13.25 13.98 -28.46
N SER A 448 -13.21 12.72 -28.90
CA SER A 448 -12.98 11.56 -28.05
C SER A 448 -11.64 11.69 -27.30
N PRO A 449 -11.56 11.36 -26.00
CA PRO A 449 -10.30 11.41 -25.28
C PRO A 449 -9.30 10.41 -25.89
N GLY A 450 -8.17 10.92 -26.36
CA GLY A 450 -7.10 10.11 -26.95
C GLY A 450 -6.18 9.51 -25.89
N VAL A 451 -5.68 8.30 -26.15
CA VAL A 451 -4.78 7.57 -25.25
C VAL A 451 -3.40 8.23 -25.20
N PHE A 452 -3.03 8.83 -24.06
CA PHE A 452 -1.64 9.19 -23.77
C PHE A 452 -1.11 8.38 -22.58
N SER A 453 0.01 7.71 -22.77
CA SER A 453 0.80 7.08 -21.71
C SER A 453 1.83 8.10 -21.23
N MET A 454 2.10 8.19 -19.92
CA MET A 454 3.14 9.09 -19.35
C MET A 454 4.58 8.86 -19.90
N ASN A 455 4.76 7.89 -20.79
CA ASN A 455 5.99 7.47 -21.45
C ASN A 455 6.31 8.28 -22.73
N GLY A 456 6.02 9.58 -22.77
CA GLY A 456 6.53 10.43 -23.85
C GLY A 456 8.07 10.45 -23.83
N PRO A 457 8.75 10.36 -24.99
CA PRO A 457 10.21 10.36 -25.03
C PRO A 457 10.74 11.67 -24.48
N VAL A 458 11.68 11.57 -23.54
CA VAL A 458 12.55 12.70 -23.20
C VAL A 458 13.47 12.86 -24.42
N GLU A 459 13.34 13.97 -25.14
CA GLU A 459 14.28 14.32 -26.20
C GLU A 459 15.71 14.29 -25.64
N THR A 460 16.48 13.28 -26.04
CA THR A 460 17.92 13.31 -25.97
C THR A 460 18.39 14.23 -27.09
N SER A 461 18.52 15.52 -26.79
CA SER A 461 19.24 16.44 -27.66
C SER A 461 20.74 16.14 -27.58
N VAL A 462 21.19 15.10 -28.29
CA VAL A 462 22.61 14.92 -28.61
C VAL A 462 22.85 15.71 -29.88
N ASN A 463 23.48 16.87 -29.74
CA ASN A 463 24.04 17.62 -30.86
C ASN A 463 25.19 16.79 -31.47
N PRO A 464 25.15 16.42 -32.76
CA PRO A 464 26.22 15.67 -33.38
C PRO A 464 27.21 16.65 -34.03
N LYS A 465 28.03 17.33 -33.22
CA LYS A 465 29.19 18.09 -33.71
C LYS A 465 30.24 18.16 -32.60
N GLU A 466 31.23 17.27 -32.69
CA GLU A 466 32.66 17.60 -32.56
C GLU A 466 33.47 16.31 -32.60
N SER A 467 34.09 16.07 -33.74
CA SER A 467 35.32 15.29 -33.87
C SER A 467 36.27 16.08 -34.77
N PRO A 468 37.45 16.44 -34.27
CA PRO A 468 38.68 16.43 -35.04
C PRO A 468 39.65 15.44 -34.34
N ASP A 469 40.32 14.54 -35.03
CA ASP A 469 41.41 14.84 -35.96
C ASP A 469 41.55 13.76 -37.05
N GLU A 470 41.67 14.19 -38.31
CA GLU A 470 42.42 13.48 -39.35
C GLU A 470 43.78 14.19 -39.49
N LEU A 471 44.90 13.49 -39.64
CA LEU A 471 45.52 13.08 -40.92
C LEU A 471 46.89 12.40 -40.61
N PRO A 472 47.61 11.75 -41.57
CA PRO A 472 47.24 11.44 -42.97
C PRO A 472 47.56 10.00 -43.46
N VAL A 473 46.82 9.61 -44.51
CA VAL A 473 47.25 9.01 -45.80
C VAL A 473 48.23 7.82 -45.81
N GLY A 474 47.81 6.72 -46.45
CA GLY A 474 48.75 5.88 -47.22
C GLY A 474 48.36 4.44 -47.55
N GLN A 475 47.71 4.25 -48.70
CA GLN A 475 47.88 3.12 -49.65
C GLN A 475 47.25 1.71 -49.38
N LYS A 476 46.27 1.43 -50.27
CA LYS A 476 46.13 0.29 -51.21
C LYS A 476 45.93 -1.16 -50.72
N SER A 477 44.90 -1.77 -51.35
CA SER A 477 44.75 -3.18 -51.81
C SER A 477 44.64 -4.26 -50.73
N SER A 478 43.97 -5.41 -50.87
CA SER A 478 43.00 -6.02 -51.80
C SER A 478 42.75 -7.44 -51.24
N GLY A 479 41.61 -8.06 -51.55
CA GLY A 479 41.47 -9.54 -51.50
C GLY A 479 40.76 -10.09 -50.25
N THR A 480 39.55 -10.62 -50.41
CA THR A 480 39.22 -12.07 -50.53
C THR A 480 39.21 -12.79 -49.18
N GLN A 481 38.05 -13.12 -48.62
CA GLN A 481 37.23 -14.33 -48.87
C GLN A 481 37.65 -15.53 -47.98
N THR A 482 36.62 -16.27 -47.55
CA THR A 482 36.58 -17.66 -47.06
C THR A 482 36.92 -18.00 -45.61
N ASP A 483 35.87 -18.54 -44.98
CA ASP A 483 35.77 -19.84 -44.29
C ASP A 483 36.32 -20.05 -42.88
N ALA A 484 35.34 -20.22 -41.99
CA ALA A 484 35.14 -21.37 -41.10
C ALA A 484 36.33 -22.33 -40.88
N LEU A 485 36.70 -22.54 -39.61
CA LEU A 485 36.48 -23.80 -38.90
C LEU A 485 36.97 -23.73 -37.45
N SER A 486 36.28 -24.54 -36.64
CA SER A 486 36.52 -24.91 -35.25
C SER A 486 37.95 -25.34 -34.93
N CYS A 487 38.41 -25.06 -33.70
CA CYS A 487 38.82 -26.12 -32.74
C CYS A 487 39.30 -25.55 -31.39
N CYS A 488 38.75 -26.14 -30.32
CA CYS A 488 39.39 -26.58 -29.07
C CYS A 488 40.41 -25.67 -28.33
N CYS A 489 40.01 -25.24 -27.10
CA CYS A 489 40.63 -25.44 -25.75
C CYS A 489 42.18 -25.40 -25.55
N PRO A 490 42.73 -25.33 -24.30
CA PRO A 490 42.24 -24.88 -22.97
C PRO A 490 43.29 -24.06 -22.14
N CYS A 491 43.04 -23.87 -20.83
CA CYS A 491 43.99 -23.51 -19.74
C CYS A 491 44.41 -22.02 -19.64
N HIS A 492 44.57 -21.33 -18.50
CA HIS A 492 44.51 -21.60 -17.05
C HIS A 492 44.56 -20.21 -16.32
N PRO A 493 44.59 -20.09 -14.96
CA PRO A 493 44.09 -18.95 -14.19
C PRO A 493 45.21 -18.09 -13.54
N ARG A 494 44.84 -16.98 -12.90
CA ARG A 494 45.50 -16.32 -11.73
C ARG A 494 44.68 -15.07 -11.37
N ARG A 495 44.03 -15.01 -10.19
CA ARG A 495 44.56 -14.46 -8.91
C ARG A 495 45.29 -13.12 -9.10
N GLN A 496 44.67 -12.02 -8.69
CA GLN A 496 44.81 -11.44 -7.34
C GLN A 496 43.54 -10.68 -6.97
#